data_AF-A0A3M0FYX3-F1
#
_entry.id   AF-A0A3M0FYX3-F1
#
_cell.length_a   1.000
_cell.length_b   1.000
_cell.length_c   1.000
_cell.angle_alpha   90.00
_cell.angle_beta   90.00
_cell.angle_gamma   90.00
#
_symmetry.space_group_name_H-M   'P 1'
#
loop_
_entity.id
_entity.type
_entity.pdbx_description
1 polymer ?
#
loop_
_entity_poly.entity_id
_entity_poly.type
_entity_poly.pdbx_seq_one_letter_code
_entity_poly.pdbx_strand_id
1 'polypeptide(L)'
;MTTYPLSEPATIYAAEPSGDATSESVGQGTLEECVDIVADLSADEQKSVIIQMDDIDLKFGPRDISELLRFLREETPGLSNTEIAAVKSADL
;
A
#
# COMPACT_ATOMS: atom_id res chain seq x y z
N MET A 1 -8.73 -0.88 -19.84
CA MET A 1 -7.97 -0.03 -18.92
C MET A 1 -8.72 -0.07 -17.60
N THR A 2 -8.21 -0.81 -16.63
CA THR A 2 -8.75 -0.79 -15.26
C THR A 2 -8.25 0.50 -14.63
N THR A 3 -9.14 1.43 -14.33
CA THR A 3 -8.80 2.66 -13.60
C THR A 3 -9.11 2.41 -12.13
N TYR A 4 -8.11 2.55 -11.27
CA TYR A 4 -8.29 2.45 -9.84
C TYR A 4 -8.65 3.82 -9.26
N PRO A 5 -9.54 3.89 -8.28
CA PRO A 5 -9.94 5.15 -7.64
C PRO A 5 -8.85 5.62 -6.65
N LEU A 6 -7.69 6.02 -7.16
CA LEU A 6 -6.50 6.35 -6.36
C LEU A 6 -6.72 7.49 -5.35
N SER A 7 -7.59 8.44 -5.68
CA SER A 7 -7.91 9.59 -4.83
C SER A 7 -9.00 9.31 -3.79
N GLU A 8 -9.63 8.13 -3.84
CA GLU A 8 -10.68 7.79 -2.88
C GLU A 8 -10.06 7.37 -1.53
N PRO A 9 -10.75 7.66 -0.42
CA PRO A 9 -10.28 7.31 0.91
C PRO A 9 -10.23 5.79 1.10
N ALA A 10 -9.13 5.34 1.68
CA ALA A 10 -8.88 3.94 1.99
C ALA A 10 -8.14 3.79 3.34
N THR A 11 -8.34 2.63 3.93
CA THR A 11 -7.72 2.24 5.20
C THR A 11 -7.02 0.90 5.04
N ILE A 12 -5.80 0.81 5.56
CA ILE A 12 -5.00 -0.41 5.62
C ILE A 12 -5.30 -1.11 6.93
N TYR A 13 -5.65 -2.39 6.85
CA TYR A 13 -5.87 -3.27 7.99
C TYR A 13 -4.86 -4.40 7.98
N ALA A 14 -4.45 -4.85 9.17
CA ALA A 14 -3.67 -6.09 9.26
C ALA A 14 -4.58 -7.27 8.84
N ALA A 15 -4.06 -8.18 8.02
CA ALA A 15 -4.77 -9.37 7.60
C ALA A 15 -4.58 -10.49 8.63
N GLU A 16 -5.68 -11.13 9.02
CA GLU A 16 -5.60 -12.39 9.76
C GLU A 16 -5.00 -13.49 8.87
N PRO A 17 -4.43 -14.56 9.46
CA PRO A 17 -4.01 -15.75 8.70
C PRO A 17 -5.15 -16.39 7.89
N SER A 18 -6.39 -16.05 8.23
CA SER A 18 -7.63 -16.40 7.53
C SER A 18 -7.82 -15.64 6.21
N GLY A 19 -7.10 -14.53 6.00
CA GLY A 19 -7.27 -13.61 4.87
C GLY A 19 -8.37 -12.56 5.06
N ASP A 20 -8.90 -12.40 6.29
CA ASP A 20 -9.87 -11.37 6.63
C ASP A 20 -9.20 -10.14 7.27
N ALA A 21 -9.85 -8.98 7.20
CA ALA A 21 -9.31 -7.75 7.77
C ALA A 21 -9.52 -7.76 9.28
N THR A 22 -8.44 -7.62 10.03
CA THR A 22 -8.53 -7.36 11.47
C THR A 22 -9.16 -5.98 11.71
N SER A 23 -9.64 -5.73 12.93
CA SER A 23 -10.04 -4.39 13.35
C SER A 23 -8.85 -3.45 13.62
N GLU A 24 -7.62 -3.92 13.43
CA GLU A 24 -6.41 -3.12 13.64
C GLU A 24 -6.04 -2.40 12.35
N SER A 25 -6.19 -1.08 12.34
CA SER A 25 -5.73 -0.23 11.25
C SER A 25 -4.23 0.04 11.39
N VAL A 26 -3.49 -0.28 10.32
CA VAL A 26 -2.04 -0.04 10.20
C VAL A 26 -1.75 1.28 9.51
N GLY A 27 -2.71 1.83 8.76
CA GLY A 27 -2.59 3.13 8.10
C GLY A 27 -3.92 3.56 7.48
N GLN A 28 -4.04 4.85 7.15
CA GLN A 28 -5.22 5.41 6.50
C GLN A 28 -4.80 6.61 5.65
N GLY A 29 -5.48 6.80 4.52
CA GLY A 29 -5.23 7.91 3.60
C GLY A 29 -6.06 7.76 2.34
N THR A 30 -5.52 8.22 1.22
CA THR A 30 -6.04 7.85 -0.10
C THR A 30 -5.55 6.46 -0.51
N LEU A 31 -6.19 5.81 -1.51
CA LEU A 31 -5.69 4.55 -2.05
C LEU A 31 -4.24 4.67 -2.56
N GLU A 32 -3.88 5.81 -3.16
CA GLU A 32 -2.50 6.12 -3.57
C GLU A 32 -1.52 6.09 -2.38
N GLU A 33 -1.83 6.82 -1.31
CA GLU A 33 -1.00 6.84 -0.09
C GLU A 33 -0.94 5.47 0.58
N CYS A 34 -2.06 4.73 0.61
CA CYS A 34 -2.08 3.38 1.15
C CYS A 34 -1.16 2.44 0.39
N VAL A 35 -1.14 2.55 -0.94
CA VAL A 35 -0.23 1.77 -1.78
C VAL A 35 1.23 2.14 -1.52
N ASP A 36 1.55 3.42 -1.38
CA ASP A 36 2.91 3.90 -1.08
C ASP A 36 3.41 3.34 0.27
N ILE A 37 2.55 3.39 1.30
CA ILE A 37 2.83 2.79 2.61
C ILE A 37 3.11 1.29 2.47
N VAL A 38 2.26 0.55 1.74
CA VAL A 38 2.43 -0.90 1.56
C VAL A 38 3.64 -1.23 0.68
N ALA A 39 4.02 -0.36 -0.25
CA ALA A 39 5.21 -0.52 -1.07
C ALA A 39 6.50 -0.44 -0.26
N ASP A 40 6.51 0.34 0.83
CA ASP A 40 7.64 0.46 1.77
C ASP A 40 7.78 -0.75 2.69
N LEU A 41 6.69 -1.50 2.91
CA LEU A 41 6.68 -2.71 3.74
C LEU A 41 7.45 -3.88 3.10
N SER A 42 7.93 -4.80 3.95
CA SER A 42 8.58 -6.04 3.49
C SER A 42 7.60 -6.95 2.75
N ALA A 43 8.10 -7.81 1.85
CA ALA A 43 7.26 -8.75 1.09
C ALA A 43 6.44 -9.71 1.97
N ASP A 44 6.86 -9.99 3.20
CA ASP A 44 6.10 -10.77 4.17
C ASP A 44 4.99 -9.95 4.83
N GLU A 45 5.22 -8.66 5.11
CA GLU A 45 4.22 -7.74 5.65
C GLU A 45 3.15 -7.39 4.63
N GLN A 46 3.53 -7.22 3.36
CA GLN A 46 2.60 -7.03 2.25
C GLN A 46 1.62 -8.21 2.10
N LYS A 47 2.03 -9.42 2.51
CA LYS A 47 1.16 -10.62 2.52
C LYS A 47 0.18 -10.65 3.69
N SER A 48 0.37 -9.75 4.65
CA SER A 48 -0.36 -9.67 5.92
C SER A 48 -1.11 -8.34 6.08
N VAL A 49 -1.42 -7.66 4.98
CA VAL A 49 -2.23 -6.43 4.97
C VAL A 49 -3.33 -6.50 3.93
N ILE A 50 -4.42 -5.77 4.19
CA ILE A 50 -5.56 -5.58 3.30
C ILE A 50 -5.83 -4.08 3.22
N ILE A 51 -6.08 -3.57 2.01
CA ILE A 51 -6.54 -2.19 1.82
C ILE A 51 -8.05 -2.24 1.58
N GLN A 52 -8.83 -1.56 2.40
CA GLN A 52 -10.27 -1.43 2.24
C GLN A 52 -10.61 0.02 1.93
N MET A 53 -11.42 0.22 0.89
CA MET A 53 -11.93 1.53 0.54
C MET A 53 -13.03 1.94 1.54
N ASP A 54 -13.05 3.20 1.95
CA ASP A 54 -13.99 3.69 2.96
C ASP A 54 -15.35 4.08 2.35
N ASP A 55 -15.36 4.61 1.12
CA ASP A 55 -16.58 5.09 0.45
C ASP A 55 -17.29 4.01 -0.38
N ILE A 56 -16.57 2.95 -0.75
CA ILE A 56 -17.09 1.85 -1.59
C ILE A 56 -16.76 0.49 -0.98
N ASP A 57 -17.62 -0.50 -1.21
CA ASP A 57 -17.39 -1.88 -0.74
C ASP A 57 -16.37 -2.61 -1.64
N LEU A 58 -15.15 -2.07 -1.69
CA LEU A 58 -14.03 -2.60 -2.44
C LEU A 58 -12.87 -2.87 -1.47
N LYS A 59 -12.30 -4.07 -1.58
CA LYS A 59 -11.19 -4.52 -0.74
C LYS A 59 -10.11 -5.14 -1.61
N PHE A 60 -8.87 -4.78 -1.34
CA PHE A 60 -7.69 -5.34 -1.96
C PHE A 60 -7.01 -6.26 -0.97
N GLY A 61 -7.11 -7.57 -1.23
CA GLY A 61 -6.36 -8.55 -0.47
C GLY A 61 -4.88 -8.52 -0.81
N PRO A 62 -4.04 -9.29 -0.12
CA PRO A 62 -2.59 -9.28 -0.33
C PRO A 62 -2.18 -9.60 -1.79
N ARG A 63 -2.96 -10.44 -2.45
CA ARG A 63 -2.77 -10.77 -3.87
C ARG A 63 -3.12 -9.60 -4.79
N ASP A 64 -4.24 -8.93 -4.56
CA ASP A 64 -4.69 -7.79 -5.35
C ASP A 64 -3.77 -6.58 -5.14
N ILE A 65 -3.28 -6.36 -3.92
CA ILE A 65 -2.27 -5.36 -3.59
C ILE A 65 -0.99 -5.58 -4.40
N SER A 66 -0.51 -6.83 -4.51
CA SER A 66 0.68 -7.15 -5.30
C SER A 66 0.49 -6.80 -6.78
N GLU A 67 -0.69 -7.08 -7.34
CA GLU A 67 -1.03 -6.72 -8.71
C GLU A 67 -1.18 -5.19 -8.90
N LEU A 68 -1.78 -4.51 -7.92
CA LEU A 68 -1.94 -3.05 -7.89
C LEU A 68 -0.58 -2.34 -7.85
N LEU A 69 0.33 -2.79 -6.99
CA LEU A 69 1.71 -2.30 -6.92
C LEU A 69 2.45 -2.51 -8.24
N ARG A 70 2.29 -3.69 -8.85
CA ARG A 70 2.89 -3.97 -10.17
C ARG A 70 2.36 -3.02 -11.22
N PHE A 71 1.03 -2.88 -11.31
CA PHE A 71 0.37 -2.00 -12.27
C PHE A 71 0.82 -0.55 -12.13
N LEU A 72 0.86 -0.02 -10.90
CA LEU A 72 1.27 1.36 -10.65
C LEU A 72 2.74 1.57 -11.01
N ARG A 73 3.62 0.61 -10.73
CA ARG A 73 5.03 0.66 -11.16
C ARG A 73 5.19 0.63 -12.68
N GLU A 74 4.32 -0.08 -13.40
CA GLU A 74 4.32 -0.15 -14.86
C GLU A 74 3.75 1.13 -15.51
N GLU A 75 2.71 1.74 -14.92
CA GLU A 75 2.05 2.95 -15.45
C GLU A 75 2.74 4.26 -15.03
N THR A 76 3.42 4.27 -13.87
CA THR A 76 4.27 5.40 -13.45
C THR A 76 5.74 4.98 -13.46
N PRO A 77 6.57 5.45 -14.42
CA PRO A 77 8.01 5.23 -14.38
C PRO A 77 8.74 5.91 -13.19
N GLY A 78 7.99 6.46 -12.22
CA GLY A 78 8.49 7.14 -11.02
C GLY A 78 8.49 6.31 -9.73
N LEU A 79 7.86 5.12 -9.69
CA LEU A 79 7.90 4.24 -8.51
C LEU A 79 9.16 3.36 -8.43
N SER A 80 10.08 3.52 -9.40
CA SER A 80 11.41 2.91 -9.35
C SER A 80 12.45 3.99 -9.08
N ASN A 81 12.70 4.28 -7.80
CA ASN A 81 14.02 4.50 -7.22
C ASN A 81 13.88 4.92 -5.75
N THR A 82 14.02 3.95 -4.84
CA THR A 82 15.14 3.90 -3.89
C THR A 82 15.80 5.22 -3.43
N GLU A 83 15.93 5.35 -2.10
CA GLU A 83 16.92 6.15 -1.34
C GLU A 83 16.77 7.67 -1.27
N ILE A 84 16.08 8.18 -0.23
CA ILE A 84 16.68 9.17 0.68
C ILE A 84 16.32 8.83 2.14
N ALA A 85 16.86 7.73 2.65
CA ALA A 85 17.09 7.61 4.09
C ALA A 85 18.60 7.49 4.32
N ALA A 86 19.13 8.41 5.13
CA ALA A 86 20.47 8.48 5.73
C ALA A 86 21.62 9.09 4.90
N VAL A 87 21.85 10.40 5.10
CA VAL A 87 23.06 10.85 5.83
C VAL A 87 22.66 11.98 6.79
N LYS A 88 22.35 11.61 8.03
CA LYS A 88 22.56 12.49 9.19
C LYS A 88 23.91 12.09 9.79
N SER A 89 24.97 12.75 9.35
CA SER A 89 26.29 12.77 9.99
C SER A 89 26.88 14.14 9.64
N ALA A 90 26.71 15.15 10.49
CA ALA A 90 27.77 15.57 11.41
C ALA A 90 29.11 15.76 10.70
N ASP A 91 29.50 17.00 10.40
CA ASP A 91 30.66 17.68 11.01
C ASP A 91 31.03 18.95 10.21
N LEU A 92 31.24 20.05 10.97
CA LEU A 92 31.85 21.36 10.66
C LEU A 92 31.03 22.42 9.89
#